data_AF-Q7YWN9-F1
#
_entry.id   AF-Q7YWN9-F1
#
_cell.length_a   1.000
_cell.length_b   1.000
_cell.length_c   1.000
_cell.angle_alpha   90.00
_cell.angle_beta   90.00
_cell.angle_gamma   90.00
#
_symmetry.space_group_name_H-M   'P 1'
#
loop_
_entity.id
_entity.type
_entity.pdbx_description
1 polymer ?
#
loop_
_entity_poly.entity_id
_entity_poly.type
_entity_poly.pdbx_seq_one_letter_code
_entity_poly.pdbx_strand_id
1 'polypeptide(L)'
;MSEANNLKTYSTEIANLINKLDITDVLTRDQMIGQGFEEVTAYSYKVGRLTMAMDHASLCTNNRCCRGFCFSIKRILKHYGECYHLDCMECHRFNMVVFEHSVFCGDSRTCKIPGCLSIARANGRISDTAVEPCTSTQ
;
A
#
# COMPACT_ATOMS: atom_id res chain seq x y z
N MET A 1 -24.45 -6.65 -2.53
CA MET A 1 -24.04 -5.81 -1.39
C MET A 1 -22.64 -5.32 -1.70
N SER A 2 -22.37 -4.02 -1.61
CA SER A 2 -21.02 -3.48 -1.81
C SER A 2 -20.07 -4.11 -0.80
N GLU A 3 -18.92 -4.63 -1.23
CA GLU A 3 -17.90 -5.25 -0.36
C GLU A 3 -17.49 -4.32 0.80
N ALA A 4 -17.55 -3.00 0.58
CA ALA A 4 -17.33 -1.97 1.59
C ALA A 4 -18.20 -2.15 2.85
N ASN A 5 -19.39 -2.74 2.75
CA ASN A 5 -20.29 -2.92 3.91
C ASN A 5 -19.80 -3.99 4.89
N ASN A 6 -18.87 -4.85 4.48
CA ASN A 6 -18.33 -5.93 5.32
C ASN A 6 -16.98 -5.58 5.96
N LEU A 7 -16.41 -4.41 5.63
CA LEU A 7 -15.12 -3.99 6.14
C LEU A 7 -15.22 -3.38 7.54
N LYS A 8 -14.19 -3.62 8.35
CA LYS A 8 -14.13 -3.18 9.75
C LYS A 8 -12.95 -2.25 9.97
N THR A 9 -13.18 -1.23 10.80
CA THR A 9 -12.15 -0.34 11.31
C THR A 9 -11.45 -1.02 12.48
N TYR A 10 -10.15 -1.28 12.36
CA TYR A 10 -9.34 -1.89 13.43
C TYR A 10 -8.44 -0.88 14.15
N SER A 11 -8.26 0.31 13.58
CA SER A 11 -7.56 1.40 14.24
C SER A 11 -8.19 2.75 13.90
N THR A 12 -8.89 3.33 14.88
CA THR A 12 -9.47 4.67 14.77
C THR A 12 -8.40 5.73 14.46
N GLU A 13 -7.20 5.55 15.01
CA GLU A 13 -6.08 6.44 14.73
C GLU A 13 -5.66 6.39 13.26
N ILE A 14 -5.44 5.19 12.72
CA ILE A 14 -5.06 5.03 11.31
C ILE A 14 -6.18 5.48 10.38
N ALA A 15 -7.44 5.18 10.73
CA ALA A 15 -8.60 5.68 9.99
C ALA A 15 -8.62 7.21 9.91
N ASN A 16 -8.33 7.91 11.01
CA ASN A 16 -8.23 9.36 11.03
C ASN A 16 -7.07 9.90 10.20
N LEU A 17 -5.94 9.19 10.15
CA LEU A 17 -4.82 9.56 9.28
C LEU A 17 -5.15 9.39 7.81
N ILE A 18 -5.84 8.30 7.43
CA ILE A 18 -6.30 8.06 6.06
C ILE A 18 -7.33 9.09 5.63
N ASN A 19 -8.27 9.46 6.51
CA ASN A 19 -9.26 10.50 6.22
C ASN A 19 -8.60 11.86 5.88
N LYS A 20 -7.44 12.18 6.47
CA LYS A 20 -6.67 13.40 6.13
C LYS A 20 -6.02 13.36 4.75
N LEU A 21 -5.93 12.18 4.14
CA LEU A 21 -5.41 12.00 2.77
C LEU A 21 -6.51 12.07 1.70
N ASP A 22 -7.78 12.23 2.11
CA ASP A 22 -8.94 12.27 1.22
C ASP A 22 -9.09 11.00 0.35
N ILE A 23 -8.73 9.85 0.91
CA ILE A 23 -8.94 8.53 0.27
C ILE A 23 -10.26 7.96 0.78
N THR A 24 -11.28 7.97 -0.07
CA THR A 24 -12.63 7.47 0.24
C THR A 24 -12.94 6.14 -0.44
N ASP A 25 -12.39 5.94 -1.63
CA ASP A 25 -12.52 4.70 -2.39
C ASP A 25 -11.81 3.54 -1.68
N VAL A 26 -12.31 2.33 -1.91
CA VAL A 26 -11.73 1.08 -1.42
C VAL A 26 -11.37 0.24 -2.63
N LEU A 27 -10.19 -0.39 -2.57
CA LEU A 27 -9.78 -1.42 -3.51
C LEU A 27 -9.51 -2.70 -2.72
N THR A 28 -10.28 -3.76 -2.99
CA THR A 28 -10.09 -5.03 -2.27
C THR A 28 -8.88 -5.78 -2.79
N ARG A 29 -8.34 -6.71 -1.96
CA ARG A 29 -7.20 -7.53 -2.38
C ARG A 29 -7.52 -8.35 -3.64
N ASP A 30 -8.74 -8.87 -3.72
CA ASP A 30 -9.20 -9.62 -4.90
C ASP A 30 -9.28 -8.71 -6.13
N GLN A 31 -9.72 -7.45 -5.99
CA GLN A 31 -9.71 -6.49 -7.10
C GLN A 31 -8.28 -6.14 -7.55
N MET A 32 -7.32 -6.03 -6.63
CA MET A 32 -5.91 -5.83 -6.98
C MET A 32 -5.33 -7.00 -7.78
N ILE A 33 -5.92 -8.19 -7.66
CA ILE A 33 -5.49 -9.41 -8.35
C ILE A 33 -6.37 -9.58 -9.58
N GLY A 34 -5.83 -9.27 -10.75
CA GLY A 34 -6.51 -9.55 -12.02
C GLY A 34 -7.12 -8.35 -12.74
N GLN A 35 -7.14 -7.15 -12.15
CA GLN A 35 -7.34 -5.91 -12.92
C GLN A 35 -6.23 -5.66 -13.95
N GLY A 36 -5.10 -6.38 -13.83
CA GLY A 36 -3.92 -6.11 -14.63
C GLY A 36 -3.39 -4.70 -14.37
N PHE A 37 -2.28 -4.35 -15.01
CA PHE A 37 -1.68 -3.02 -14.87
C PHE A 37 -2.32 -1.98 -15.81
N GLU A 38 -3.39 -2.32 -16.52
CA GLU A 38 -3.99 -1.46 -17.56
C GLU A 38 -5.05 -0.49 -17.01
N GLU A 39 -5.83 -0.85 -15.98
CA GLU A 39 -6.81 0.06 -15.33
C GLU A 39 -6.17 1.16 -14.47
N VAL A 40 -4.84 1.10 -14.30
CA VAL A 40 -4.05 1.97 -13.41
C VAL A 40 -4.13 3.44 -13.80
N THR A 41 -4.41 3.74 -15.07
CA THR A 41 -4.50 5.12 -15.58
C THR A 41 -5.50 5.99 -14.81
N ALA A 42 -6.61 5.41 -14.32
CA ALA A 42 -7.60 6.13 -13.52
C ALA A 42 -7.12 6.43 -12.10
N TYR A 43 -6.33 5.54 -11.50
CA TYR A 43 -5.79 5.71 -10.16
C TYR A 43 -4.66 6.72 -10.13
N SER A 44 -3.83 6.77 -11.18
CA SER A 44 -2.67 7.66 -11.23
C SER A 44 -3.02 9.13 -10.99
N TYR A 45 -4.15 9.61 -11.53
CA TYR A 45 -4.63 10.97 -11.28
C TYR A 45 -5.08 11.18 -9.83
N LYS A 46 -5.72 10.18 -9.21
CA LYS A 46 -6.28 10.26 -7.85
C LYS A 46 -5.20 10.14 -6.77
N VAL A 47 -4.30 9.17 -6.90
CA VAL A 47 -3.37 8.78 -5.83
C VAL A 47 -1.90 9.05 -6.14
N GLY A 48 -1.52 9.47 -7.35
CA GLY A 48 -0.10 9.64 -7.73
C GLY A 48 0.71 10.55 -6.79
N ARG A 49 0.10 11.64 -6.27
CA ARG A 49 0.75 12.49 -5.25
C ARG A 49 0.98 11.78 -3.92
N LEU A 50 0.06 10.91 -3.51
CA LEU A 50 0.17 10.10 -2.31
C LEU A 50 1.20 8.99 -2.48
N THR A 51 1.29 8.40 -3.68
CA THR A 51 2.33 7.42 -4.04
C THR A 51 3.72 8.02 -3.89
N MET A 52 3.98 9.21 -4.44
CA MET A 52 5.26 9.90 -4.25
C MET A 52 5.56 10.23 -2.78
N ALA A 53 4.54 10.63 -2.01
CA ALA A 53 4.69 10.89 -0.58
C ALA A 53 4.98 9.60 0.20
N MET A 54 4.41 8.47 -0.22
CA MET A 54 4.64 7.14 0.35
C MET A 54 6.05 6.63 0.05
N ASP A 55 6.53 6.77 -1.18
CA ASP A 55 7.90 6.44 -1.56
C ASP A 55 8.89 7.19 -0.65
N HIS A 56 8.69 8.50 -0.48
CA HIS A 56 9.46 9.29 0.46
C HIS A 56 9.35 8.77 1.91
N ALA A 57 8.12 8.55 2.40
CA ALA A 57 7.88 8.13 3.78
C ALA A 57 8.54 6.79 4.12
N SER A 58 8.57 5.84 3.17
CA SER A 58 9.18 4.51 3.32
C SER A 58 10.71 4.56 3.49
N LEU A 59 11.35 5.60 2.97
CA LEU A 59 12.81 5.80 3.05
C LEU A 59 13.23 6.83 4.08
N CYS A 60 12.31 7.69 4.51
CA CYS A 60 12.62 8.79 5.41
C CYS A 60 12.89 8.29 6.84
N THR A 61 14.08 8.53 7.38
CA THR A 61 14.43 8.22 8.77
C THR A 61 14.11 9.37 9.75
N ASN A 62 13.80 10.58 9.25
CA ASN A 62 13.49 11.73 10.10
C ASN A 62 12.07 11.64 10.66
N ASN A 63 11.94 11.50 11.98
CA ASN A 63 10.66 11.44 12.68
C ASN A 63 9.89 12.78 12.68
N ARG A 64 10.57 13.89 12.41
CA ARG A 64 10.00 15.25 12.31
C ARG A 64 10.07 15.80 10.88
N CYS A 65 9.97 14.94 9.88
CA CYS A 65 10.02 15.36 8.49
C CYS A 65 8.91 16.38 8.18
N CYS A 66 9.29 17.51 7.57
CA CYS A 66 8.38 18.58 7.19
C CYS A 66 7.68 18.34 5.85
N ARG A 67 8.03 17.27 5.11
CA ARG A 67 7.35 16.94 3.85
C ARG A 67 5.91 16.49 4.15
N GLY A 68 4.99 16.95 3.30
CA GLY A 68 3.56 16.67 3.43
C GLY A 68 3.28 15.18 3.65
N PHE A 69 2.44 14.90 4.64
CA PHE A 69 1.97 13.57 5.04
C PHE A 69 3.03 12.54 5.45
N CYS A 70 4.33 12.84 5.42
CA CYS A 70 5.39 11.87 5.73
C CYS A 70 5.16 11.19 7.09
N PHE A 71 4.85 11.98 8.13
CA PHE A 71 4.51 11.45 9.45
C PHE A 71 3.28 10.53 9.41
N SER A 72 2.19 10.95 8.76
CA SER A 72 0.95 10.17 8.67
C SER A 72 1.17 8.86 7.90
N ILE A 73 1.82 8.93 6.74
CA ILE A 73 2.04 7.79 5.87
C ILE A 73 2.97 6.77 6.51
N LYS A 74 4.01 7.18 7.26
CA LYS A 74 4.84 6.23 8.03
C LYS A 74 4.01 5.34 8.96
N ARG A 75 3.02 5.92 9.63
CA ARG A 75 2.15 5.19 10.56
C ARG A 75 1.14 4.31 9.83
N ILE A 76 0.60 4.80 8.71
CA ILE A 76 -0.27 4.01 7.83
C ILE A 76 0.50 2.81 7.26
N LEU A 77 1.73 3.01 6.75
CA LEU A 77 2.60 1.93 6.25
C LEU A 77 2.92 0.90 7.32
N LYS A 78 3.20 1.36 8.56
CA LYS A 78 3.40 0.45 9.69
C LYS A 78 2.17 -0.42 9.91
N HIS A 79 0.98 0.19 9.98
CA HIS A 79 -0.27 -0.57 10.09
C HIS A 79 -0.47 -1.53 8.91
N TYR A 80 -0.27 -1.06 7.68
CA TYR A 80 -0.45 -1.86 6.46
C TYR A 80 0.45 -3.09 6.41
N GLY A 81 1.71 -2.96 6.88
CA GLY A 81 2.66 -4.08 6.94
C GLY A 81 2.43 -5.05 8.11
N GLU A 82 1.78 -4.60 9.19
CA GLU A 82 1.56 -5.40 10.41
C GLU A 82 0.12 -5.95 10.52
N CYS A 83 -0.83 -5.43 9.74
CA CYS A 83 -2.23 -5.80 9.83
C CYS A 83 -2.52 -7.12 9.10
N TYR A 84 -3.01 -8.11 9.86
CA TYR A 84 -3.40 -9.43 9.36
C TYR A 84 -4.90 -9.56 9.07
N HIS A 85 -5.71 -8.54 9.36
CA HIS A 85 -7.16 -8.58 9.15
C HIS A 85 -7.50 -8.42 7.67
N LEU A 86 -8.12 -9.45 7.07
CA LEU A 86 -8.50 -9.46 5.65
C LEU A 86 -9.60 -8.44 5.33
N ASP A 87 -10.42 -8.08 6.32
CA ASP A 87 -11.55 -7.15 6.24
C ASP A 87 -11.20 -5.74 6.77
N CYS A 88 -9.91 -5.40 6.89
CA CYS A 88 -9.50 -4.10 7.43
C CYS A 88 -9.78 -2.93 6.48
N MET A 89 -10.71 -2.06 6.85
CA MET A 89 -11.10 -0.86 6.12
C MET A 89 -9.92 0.09 5.85
N GLU A 90 -8.98 0.22 6.80
CA GLU A 90 -7.81 1.07 6.64
C GLU A 90 -6.89 0.56 5.52
N CYS A 91 -6.60 -0.74 5.54
CA CYS A 91 -5.76 -1.37 4.51
C CYS A 91 -6.45 -1.30 3.14
N HIS A 92 -7.74 -1.60 3.09
CA HIS A 92 -8.56 -1.59 1.87
C HIS A 92 -8.66 -0.20 1.21
N ARG A 93 -8.70 0.89 2.00
CA ARG A 93 -8.58 2.25 1.46
C ARG A 93 -7.18 2.54 0.93
N PHE A 94 -6.15 2.09 1.65
CA PHE A 94 -4.77 2.38 1.25
C PHE A 94 -4.25 1.51 0.10
N ASN A 95 -4.93 0.40 -0.21
CA ASN A 95 -4.60 -0.52 -1.29
C ASN A 95 -4.39 0.17 -2.65
N MET A 96 -5.19 1.19 -2.99
CA MET A 96 -5.02 1.93 -4.24
C MET A 96 -3.63 2.59 -4.37
N VAL A 97 -3.13 3.16 -3.27
CA VAL A 97 -1.83 3.84 -3.23
C VAL A 97 -0.69 2.82 -3.37
N VAL A 98 -0.81 1.67 -2.70
CA VAL A 98 0.17 0.59 -2.77
C VAL A 98 0.15 -0.10 -4.13
N PHE A 99 -1.04 -0.30 -4.71
CA PHE A 99 -1.21 -0.85 -6.05
C PHE A 99 -0.53 0.04 -7.10
N GLU A 100 -0.85 1.34 -7.11
CA GLU A 100 -0.22 2.33 -7.99
C GLU A 100 1.31 2.27 -7.88
N HIS A 101 1.86 2.28 -6.66
CA HIS A 101 3.29 2.11 -6.46
C HIS A 101 3.81 0.82 -7.10
N SER A 102 3.14 -0.31 -6.86
CA SER A 102 3.60 -1.61 -7.35
C SER A 102 3.74 -1.64 -8.87
N VAL A 103 2.90 -0.88 -9.59
CA VAL A 103 2.94 -0.75 -11.07
C VAL A 103 4.23 -0.12 -11.54
N PHE A 104 4.66 0.97 -10.89
CA PHE A 104 5.83 1.74 -11.30
C PHE A 104 7.11 1.35 -10.56
N CYS A 105 7.01 0.44 -9.59
CA CYS A 105 8.16 -0.03 -8.83
C CYS A 105 9.19 -0.70 -9.74
N GLY A 106 10.43 -0.22 -9.74
CA GLY A 106 11.51 -0.78 -10.57
C GLY A 106 12.01 -2.14 -10.11
N ASP A 107 11.97 -2.42 -8.80
CA ASP A 107 12.35 -3.71 -8.23
C ASP A 107 11.55 -3.99 -6.95
N SER A 108 10.48 -4.79 -7.07
CA SER A 108 9.63 -5.13 -5.94
C SER A 108 10.31 -6.06 -4.93
N ARG A 109 11.42 -6.73 -5.27
CA ARG A 109 12.13 -7.65 -4.35
C ARG A 109 12.94 -6.89 -3.30
N THR A 110 13.43 -5.69 -3.63
CA THR A 110 14.20 -4.83 -2.72
C THR A 110 13.39 -3.65 -2.19
N CYS A 111 12.13 -3.53 -2.61
CA CYS A 111 11.25 -2.45 -2.21
C CYS A 111 10.87 -2.52 -0.72
N LYS A 112 10.93 -1.38 -0.04
CA LYS A 112 10.58 -1.24 1.39
C LYS A 112 9.09 -1.00 1.65
N ILE A 113 8.27 -0.86 0.61
CA ILE A 113 6.83 -0.63 0.76
C ILE A 113 6.15 -1.98 1.00
N PRO A 114 5.52 -2.19 2.17
CA PRO A 114 4.83 -3.44 2.46
C PRO A 114 3.73 -3.71 1.44
N GLY A 115 3.59 -4.98 1.03
CA GLY A 115 2.64 -5.42 0.01
C GLY A 115 3.13 -5.28 -1.44
N CYS A 116 4.13 -4.44 -1.75
CA CYS A 116 4.61 -4.27 -3.13
C CYS A 116 5.03 -5.59 -3.78
N LEU A 117 5.87 -6.38 -3.09
CA LEU A 117 6.29 -7.70 -3.56
C LEU A 117 5.10 -8.66 -3.71
N SER A 118 4.20 -8.69 -2.74
CA SER A 118 3.03 -9.58 -2.74
C SER A 118 2.10 -9.28 -3.91
N ILE A 119 1.85 -8.01 -4.20
CA ILE A 119 1.03 -7.57 -5.34
C ILE A 119 1.71 -7.92 -6.67
N ALA A 120 3.03 -7.70 -6.78
CA ALA A 120 3.78 -8.04 -7.98
C ALA A 120 3.77 -9.55 -8.26
N ARG A 121 3.89 -10.39 -7.22
CA ARG A 121 3.74 -11.85 -7.32
C ARG A 121 2.33 -12.24 -7.75
N ALA A 122 1.32 -11.70 -7.08
CA ALA A 122 -0.09 -12.03 -7.35
C ALA A 122 -0.54 -11.62 -8.76
N ASN A 123 0.09 -10.60 -9.34
CA ASN A 123 -0.14 -10.16 -10.73
C ASN A 123 0.90 -10.72 -11.72
N GLY A 124 1.68 -11.73 -11.35
CA GLY A 124 2.58 -12.46 -12.26
C GLY A 124 3.81 -11.69 -12.76
N ARG A 125 4.11 -10.50 -12.21
CA ARG A 125 5.29 -9.71 -12.59
C ARG A 125 6.60 -10.32 -12.11
N ILE A 126 6.54 -11.06 -11.01
CA ILE A 126 7.68 -11.72 -10.40
C ILE A 126 7.30 -13.18 -10.21
N SER A 127 8.05 -14.08 -10.84
CA SER A 127 7.93 -15.51 -10.57
C SER A 127 8.54 -15.85 -9.22
N ASP A 128 7.93 -16.82 -8.52
CA ASP A 128 8.42 -17.35 -7.23
C ASP A 128 9.75 -18.14 -7.34
N THR A 129 10.35 -18.18 -8.52
CA THR A 129 11.54 -18.95 -8.85
C THR A 129 12.83 -18.12 -8.77
N ALA A 130 13.23 -17.77 -7.54
CA ALA A 130 14.63 -17.52 -7.19
C ALA A 130 14.74 -17.58 -5.67
N VAL A 131 15.65 -18.42 -5.16
CA VAL A 131 16.01 -18.57 -3.75
C VAL A 131 16.03 -17.20 -3.07
N GLU A 132 15.01 -16.89 -2.25
CA GLU A 132 15.06 -15.67 -1.44
C GLU A 132 16.27 -15.79 -0.54
N PRO A 133 17.22 -14.83 -0.54
CA PRO A 133 18.26 -14.83 0.46
C PRO A 133 17.57 -14.61 1.81
N CYS A 134 17.48 -15.69 2.58
CA CYS A 134 17.00 -15.65 3.96
C CYS A 134 18.01 -14.82 4.76
N THR A 135 17.83 -13.51 4.78
CA THR A 135 18.59 -12.61 5.64
C THR A 135 17.86 -12.54 6.98
N SER A 136 17.99 -13.61 7.76
CA SER A 136 17.89 -13.51 9.21
C SER A 136 19.14 -12.77 9.69
N THR A 137 19.10 -11.44 9.62
CA THR A 137 20.07 -10.63 10.36
C THR A 137 19.64 -10.65 11.83
N GLN A 138 20.53 -11.17 12.66
CA GLN A 138 20.48 -11.14 14.11
C GLN A 138 20.33 -9.72 14.66
#